data_AF-A0A0U4UW93-F1
#
_entry.id   AF-A0A0U4UW93-F1
#
_cell.length_a   1.000
_cell.length_b   1.000
_cell.length_c   1.000
_cell.angle_alpha   90.00
_cell.angle_beta   90.00
_cell.angle_gamma   90.00
#
_symmetry.space_group_name_H-M   'P 1'
#
loop_
_entity.id
_entity.type
_entity.pdbx_description
1 polymer ?
#
loop_
_entity_poly.entity_id
_entity_poly.type
_entity_poly.pdbx_seq_one_letter_code
_entity_poly.pdbx_strand_id
1 'polypeptide(L)'
;MSQLDRRSFLKLSSATLIGVTMGSVSLQAIAQEAVKADDPMAVAMKYVAKSTTADQTCGNCMHYAKDAKGDTGGCAIFSGKLVAKGGWCAGWMKAA
;
A
#
# COMPACT_ATOMS: atom_id res chain seq x y z
N MET A 1 7.85 43.49 44.52
CA MET A 1 7.00 42.35 44.13
C MET A 1 6.21 42.75 42.90
N SER A 2 6.74 42.46 41.71
CA SER A 2 6.11 42.83 40.44
C SER A 2 5.00 41.81 40.14
N GLN A 3 3.75 42.27 40.15
CA GLN A 3 2.56 41.46 39.89
C GLN A 3 2.71 40.77 38.52
N LEU A 4 2.86 39.45 38.52
CA LEU A 4 2.76 38.67 37.28
C LEU A 4 1.33 38.80 36.77
N ASP A 5 1.19 39.58 35.69
CA ASP A 5 -0.09 39.95 35.11
C ASP A 5 -0.83 38.69 34.65
N ARG A 6 -2.08 38.51 35.08
CA ARG A 6 -2.92 37.35 34.72
C ARG A 6 -3.03 37.19 33.19
N ARG A 7 -2.87 38.28 32.44
CA ARG A 7 -2.85 38.31 30.98
C ARG A 7 -1.56 37.72 30.38
N SER A 8 -0.43 37.83 31.06
CA SER A 8 0.83 37.21 30.64
C SER A 8 0.83 35.70 30.87
N PHE A 9 0.19 35.23 31.94
CA PHE A 9 0.04 33.79 32.19
C PHE A 9 -0.86 33.12 31.13
N LEU A 10 -1.96 33.78 30.73
CA LEU A 10 -2.84 33.29 29.65
C LEU A 10 -2.17 33.27 28.27
N LYS A 11 -1.17 34.12 28.01
CA LYS A 11 -0.38 34.09 26.77
C LYS A 11 0.64 32.95 26.73
N LEU A 12 1.14 32.51 27.87
CA LEU A 12 2.06 31.36 27.96
C LEU A 12 1.32 30.02 27.90
N SER A 13 0.04 29.95 28.30
CA SER A 13 -0.77 28.72 28.22
C SER A 13 -1.22 28.36 26.80
N SER A 14 -1.24 29.31 25.85
CA SER A 14 -1.68 29.07 24.48
C SER A 14 -0.64 28.43 23.55
N ALA A 15 0.60 28.24 24.03
CA ALA A 15 1.70 27.74 23.19
C ALA A 15 2.02 26.24 23.35
N THR A 16 1.31 25.49 24.20
CA THR A 16 1.72 24.12 24.59
C THR A 16 0.85 22.98 24.03
N LEU A 17 -0.17 23.25 23.21
CA LEU A 17 -1.08 22.22 22.69
C LEU A 17 -0.91 21.85 21.20
N ILE A 18 0.07 22.43 20.50
CA ILE A 18 0.31 22.12 19.09
C ILE A 18 1.71 21.54 18.96
N GLY A 19 1.86 20.21 19.00
CA GLY A 19 3.15 19.64 18.63
C GLY A 19 3.43 18.17 18.93
N VAL A 20 2.55 17.45 19.66
CA VAL A 20 2.79 16.02 19.95
C VAL A 20 1.52 15.18 19.72
N THR A 21 0.96 15.29 18.52
CA THR A 21 0.14 14.21 17.94
C THR A 21 0.72 13.72 16.61
N MET A 22 1.96 14.10 16.28
CA MET A 22 2.74 13.55 15.16
C MET A 22 3.69 12.43 15.64
N GLY A 23 3.16 11.48 16.39
CA GLY A 23 3.88 10.28 16.81
C GLY A 23 2.85 9.18 17.02
N SER A 24 2.43 8.45 16.00
CA SER A 24 3.28 7.56 15.25
C SER A 24 2.49 7.15 14.01
N VAL A 25 2.77 7.77 12.86
CA VAL A 25 2.63 7.01 11.63
C VAL A 25 3.79 6.03 11.69
N SER A 26 3.57 4.92 12.40
CA SER A 26 4.31 3.71 12.12
C SER A 26 4.09 3.50 10.63
N LEU A 27 5.07 3.90 9.81
CA LEU A 27 5.28 3.27 8.53
C LEU A 27 5.55 1.81 8.88
N GLN A 28 4.49 1.06 9.17
CA GLN A 28 4.48 -0.35 8.92
C GLN A 28 4.64 -0.38 7.41
N ALA A 29 5.90 -0.51 6.97
CA ALA A 29 6.19 -1.12 5.70
C ALA A 29 5.57 -2.50 5.80
N ILE A 30 4.26 -2.59 5.55
CA ILE A 30 3.57 -3.85 5.38
C ILE A 30 4.21 -4.39 4.13
N ALA A 31 5.22 -5.24 4.29
CA ALA A 31 5.70 -6.09 3.23
C ALA A 31 4.47 -6.88 2.79
N GLN A 32 3.82 -6.43 1.73
CA GLN A 32 2.62 -7.06 1.21
C GLN A 32 3.00 -8.48 0.84
N GLU A 33 2.30 -9.45 1.41
CA GLU A 33 2.67 -10.84 1.21
C GLU A 33 2.41 -11.25 -0.24
N ALA A 34 3.30 -12.04 -0.81
CA ALA A 34 3.11 -12.57 -2.15
C ALA A 34 1.83 -13.43 -2.19
N VAL A 35 1.06 -13.31 -3.28
CA VAL A 35 -0.10 -14.16 -3.52
C VAL A 35 0.38 -15.61 -3.62
N LYS A 36 -0.07 -16.44 -2.68
CA LYS A 36 0.14 -17.88 -2.72
C LYS A 36 -0.91 -18.54 -3.61
N ALA A 37 -0.55 -19.62 -4.28
CA ALA A 37 -1.43 -20.31 -5.22
C ALA A 37 -2.64 -20.99 -4.53
N ASP A 38 -2.56 -21.24 -3.23
CA ASP A 38 -3.61 -21.83 -2.40
C ASP A 38 -4.56 -20.80 -1.77
N ASP A 39 -4.31 -19.50 -1.97
CA ASP A 39 -5.23 -18.45 -1.52
C ASP A 39 -6.59 -18.63 -2.22
N PRO A 40 -7.72 -18.66 -1.49
CA PRO A 40 -9.04 -18.81 -2.09
C PRO A 40 -9.31 -17.85 -3.26
N MET A 41 -8.79 -16.61 -3.18
CA MET A 41 -8.91 -15.64 -4.27
C MET A 41 -8.00 -15.96 -5.45
N ALA A 42 -6.80 -16.48 -5.19
CA ALA A 42 -5.88 -16.92 -6.24
C ALA A 42 -6.45 -18.12 -6.99
N VAL A 43 -7.02 -19.08 -6.28
CA VAL A 43 -7.69 -20.25 -6.85
C VAL A 43 -8.90 -19.84 -7.68
N ALA A 44 -9.77 -18.98 -7.13
CA ALA A 44 -10.96 -18.49 -7.85
C ALA A 44 -10.59 -17.76 -9.16
N MET A 45 -9.51 -16.97 -9.13
CA MET A 45 -9.01 -16.23 -10.28
C MET A 45 -8.03 -17.04 -11.15
N LYS A 46 -7.78 -18.31 -10.84
CA LYS A 46 -6.80 -19.18 -11.53
C LYS A 46 -5.42 -18.52 -11.68
N TYR A 47 -4.96 -17.88 -10.61
CA TYR A 47 -3.68 -17.18 -10.61
C TYR A 47 -2.50 -18.14 -10.71
N VAL A 48 -1.54 -17.79 -11.57
CA VAL A 48 -0.26 -18.47 -11.72
C VAL A 48 0.86 -17.44 -11.63
N ALA A 49 1.93 -17.78 -10.91
CA ALA A 49 3.08 -16.88 -10.76
C ALA A 49 3.90 -16.72 -12.05
N LYS A 50 3.75 -17.65 -13.00
CA LYS A 50 4.34 -17.61 -14.33
C LYS A 50 3.25 -17.83 -15.36
N SER A 51 3.02 -16.83 -16.21
CA SER A 51 2.06 -16.92 -17.29
C SER A 51 2.45 -18.01 -18.28
N THR A 52 1.48 -18.82 -18.65
CA THR A 52 1.57 -19.78 -19.76
C THR A 52 0.99 -19.21 -21.05
N THR A 53 0.36 -18.04 -20.98
CA THR A 53 -0.31 -17.39 -22.10
C THR A 53 0.61 -16.31 -22.67
N ALA A 54 0.95 -16.44 -23.96
CA ALA A 54 1.78 -15.47 -24.65
C ALA A 54 1.17 -14.06 -24.54
N ASP A 55 2.02 -13.07 -24.22
CA ASP A 55 1.66 -11.65 -24.11
C ASP A 55 0.59 -11.28 -23.08
N GLN A 56 0.21 -12.19 -22.18
CA GLN A 56 -0.68 -11.87 -21.06
C GLN A 56 0.07 -12.05 -19.75
N THR A 57 0.55 -10.95 -19.17
CA THR A 57 1.27 -10.96 -17.90
C THR A 57 0.69 -9.93 -16.94
N CYS A 58 0.93 -10.07 -15.65
CA CYS A 58 0.59 -9.03 -14.70
C CYS A 58 1.28 -7.71 -15.08
N GLY A 59 2.54 -7.75 -15.54
CA GLY A 59 3.30 -6.56 -15.92
C GLY A 59 2.73 -5.73 -17.08
N ASN A 60 1.84 -6.30 -17.90
CA ASN A 60 1.12 -5.58 -18.96
C ASN A 60 -0.41 -5.52 -18.74
N CYS A 61 -0.83 -5.82 -17.50
CA CYS A 61 -2.23 -5.80 -17.08
C CYS A 61 -2.64 -4.43 -16.55
N MET A 62 -3.86 -3.98 -16.87
CA MET A 62 -4.45 -2.73 -16.39
C MET A 62 -4.48 -2.61 -14.84
N HIS A 63 -4.59 -3.74 -14.14
CA HIS A 63 -4.71 -3.78 -12.68
C HIS A 63 -3.38 -3.79 -11.93
N TYR A 64 -2.26 -3.91 -12.63
CA TYR A 64 -0.95 -3.99 -12.01
C TYR A 64 -0.44 -2.61 -11.61
N ALA A 65 0.15 -2.55 -10.42
CA ALA A 65 0.67 -1.33 -9.84
C ALA A 65 1.80 -0.77 -10.73
N LYS A 66 1.65 0.49 -11.15
CA LYS A 66 2.60 1.18 -12.05
C LYS A 66 3.94 1.48 -11.38
N ASP A 67 3.94 1.55 -10.05
CA ASP A 67 5.08 1.83 -9.19
C ASP A 67 5.83 0.58 -8.73
N ALA A 68 5.42 -0.61 -9.19
CA ALA A 68 6.09 -1.86 -8.86
C ALA A 68 7.57 -1.83 -9.30
N LYS A 69 8.47 -1.98 -8.32
CA LYS A 69 9.92 -2.08 -8.55
C LYS A 69 10.35 -3.54 -8.43
N GLY A 70 10.76 -4.14 -9.55
CA GLY A 70 11.24 -5.52 -9.61
C GLY A 70 10.23 -6.50 -10.23
N ASP A 71 10.31 -7.76 -9.79
CA ASP A 71 9.56 -8.89 -10.35
C ASP A 71 8.21 -9.12 -9.67
N THR A 72 7.85 -8.32 -8.67
CA THR A 72 6.57 -8.37 -7.97
C THR A 72 5.97 -6.97 -7.83
N GLY A 73 4.65 -6.89 -7.85
CA GLY A 73 3.93 -5.63 -7.72
C GLY A 73 2.52 -5.83 -7.17
N GLY A 74 1.92 -4.74 -6.70
CA GLY A 74 0.52 -4.76 -6.28
C GLY A 74 -0.41 -5.04 -7.46
N CYS A 75 -1.55 -5.66 -7.17
CA CYS A 75 -2.64 -5.83 -8.13
C CYS A 75 -3.95 -5.38 -7.49
N ALA A 76 -4.75 -4.59 -8.20
CA ALA A 76 -6.04 -4.09 -7.68
C ALA A 76 -7.06 -5.20 -7.35
N ILE A 77 -6.93 -6.39 -7.98
CA ILE A 77 -7.77 -7.57 -7.67
C ILE A 77 -7.29 -8.25 -6.37
N PHE A 78 -5.98 -8.31 -6.17
CA PHE A 78 -5.36 -8.93 -5.00
C PHE A 78 -4.96 -7.86 -3.98
N SER A 79 -5.96 -7.14 -3.49
CA SER A 79 -5.79 -6.06 -2.51
C SER A 79 -4.95 -6.51 -1.31
N GLY A 80 -3.88 -5.77 -1.01
CA GLY A 80 -2.99 -6.05 0.10
C GLY A 80 -1.97 -7.18 -0.15
N LYS A 81 -1.91 -7.75 -1.36
CA LYS A 81 -0.94 -8.80 -1.74
C LYS A 81 -0.13 -8.40 -2.98
N LEU A 82 1.00 -9.07 -3.17
CA LEU A 82 1.87 -8.87 -4.33
C LEU A 82 1.72 -10.01 -5.33
N VAL A 83 1.57 -9.68 -6.60
CA VAL A 83 1.60 -10.62 -7.72
C VAL A 83 2.95 -10.56 -8.42
N ALA A 84 3.38 -11.67 -9.01
CA ALA A 84 4.56 -11.71 -9.86
C ALA A 84 4.27 -10.94 -11.15
N LYS A 85 5.19 -10.07 -11.59
CA LYS A 85 5.13 -9.34 -12.86
C LYS A 85 4.93 -10.28 -14.04
N GLY A 86 5.59 -11.44 -14.01
CA GLY A 86 5.43 -12.50 -15.01
C GLY A 86 4.22 -13.41 -14.82
N GLY A 87 3.38 -13.18 -13.80
CA GLY A 87 2.21 -13.99 -13.50
C GLY A 87 1.01 -13.70 -14.39
N TRP A 88 -0.07 -14.43 -14.17
CA TRP A 88 -1.34 -14.26 -14.89
C TRP A 88 -2.51 -14.70 -14.02
N CYS A 89 -3.69 -14.12 -14.23
CA CYS A 89 -4.96 -14.59 -13.66
C CYS A 89 -6.10 -14.36 -14.67
N ALA A 90 -7.23 -15.01 -14.45
CA ALA A 90 -8.42 -14.92 -15.30
C ALA A 90 -9.00 -13.49 -15.42
N GLY A 91 -8.65 -12.59 -14.49
CA GLY A 91 -9.01 -11.17 -14.55
C GLY A 91 -8.03 -10.30 -15.35
N TRP A 92 -7.12 -10.89 -16.14
CA TRP A 92 -6.20 -10.13 -16.96
C TRP A 92 -6.94 -9.24 -17.97
N MET A 93 -6.53 -7.98 -18.04
CA MET A 93 -7.01 -7.02 -19.03
C MET A 93 -5.83 -6.23 -19.57
N LYS A 94 -5.78 -6.07 -20.89
CA LYS A 94 -4.74 -5.30 -21.57
C LYS A 94 -4.71 -3.87 -21.02
N ALA A 95 -3.53 -3.41 -20.57
CA ALA A 95 -3.33 -2.01 -20.26
C ALA A 95 -3.53 -1.15 -21.51
N ALA A 96 -4.23 -0.02 -21.37
CA ALA A 96 -4.44 0.95 -22.45
C ALA A 96 -3.17 1.76 -22.74
#